data_AF-A0AB34SCQ7-F1
#
_entry.id   AF-A0AB34SCQ7-F1
#
_cell.length_a   1.000
_cell.length_b   1.000
_cell.length_c   1.000
_cell.angle_alpha   90.00
_cell.angle_beta   90.00
_cell.angle_gamma   90.00
#
_symmetry.space_group_name_H-M   'P 1'
#
loop_
_entity.id
_entity.type
_entity.pdbx_description
1 polymer ?
#
loop_
_entity_poly.entity_id
_entity_poly.type
_entity_poly.pdbx_seq_one_letter_code
_entity_poly.pdbx_strand_id
1 'polypeptide(L)'
;MKTSQKLVLLLPLWILVLCGDWAVLSGVVRFSLLEKLILIGGTGIGLFFATWGILKSKQNEVRERKIFSIKEKLNGILVLSASSIYTLGIWLSTPSAGLLKEIVMALGLLVQLIFLVYFISRKADEQADERFYANLSKAAMTAFASSIIFLLTLAFLLTIVKGLYIPGGIFFIVAGVLVLLFNFVFMYLESRGT
;
A
#
# COMPACT_ATOMS: atom_id res chain seq x y z
N MET A 1 30.78 -16.97 2.82
CA MET A 1 30.12 -17.47 4.06
C MET A 1 28.73 -17.99 3.70
N LYS A 2 28.41 -19.24 4.07
CA LYS A 2 27.11 -19.88 3.76
C LYS A 2 25.97 -19.09 4.43
N THR A 3 24.82 -18.95 3.78
CA THR A 3 23.65 -18.15 4.25
C THR A 3 23.18 -18.56 5.65
N SER A 4 23.37 -19.83 6.02
CA SER A 4 23.13 -20.33 7.37
C SER A 4 24.00 -19.63 8.42
N GLN A 5 25.26 -19.30 8.11
CA GLN A 5 26.11 -18.51 9.01
C GLN A 5 25.61 -17.07 9.18
N LYS A 6 25.03 -16.44 8.15
CA LYS A 6 24.50 -15.06 8.26
C LYS A 6 23.25 -15.00 9.14
N LEU A 7 22.35 -15.99 9.05
CA LEU A 7 21.17 -16.10 9.91
C LEU A 7 21.56 -16.47 11.36
N VAL A 8 22.55 -17.36 11.52
CA VAL A 8 23.12 -17.70 12.84
C VAL A 8 23.83 -16.50 13.49
N LEU A 9 24.40 -15.58 12.70
CA LEU A 9 25.00 -14.33 13.20
C LEU A 9 23.94 -13.27 13.59
N LEU A 10 22.77 -13.30 12.94
CA LEU A 10 21.67 -12.37 13.22
C LEU A 10 20.87 -12.74 14.46
N LEU A 11 20.70 -14.03 14.74
CA LEU A 11 20.02 -14.53 15.94
C LEU A 11 20.53 -13.90 17.26
N PRO A 12 21.84 -13.86 17.56
CA PRO A 12 22.34 -13.20 18.77
C PRO A 12 22.17 -11.68 18.71
N LEU A 13 22.17 -11.07 17.53
CA LEU A 13 21.88 -9.63 17.36
C LEU A 13 20.41 -9.31 17.69
N TRP A 14 19.48 -10.17 17.25
CA TRP A 14 18.05 -10.09 17.60
C TRP A 14 17.85 -10.23 19.11
N ILE A 15 18.53 -11.18 19.74
CA ILE A 15 18.46 -11.38 21.20
C ILE A 15 19.02 -10.16 21.95
N LEU A 16 20.13 -9.58 21.48
CA LEU A 16 20.73 -8.38 22.09
C LEU A 16 19.82 -7.15 21.97
N VAL A 17 19.21 -6.95 20.80
CA VAL A 17 18.27 -5.83 20.55
C VAL A 17 17.00 -6.00 21.38
N LEU A 18 16.39 -7.19 21.41
CA LEU A 18 15.21 -7.47 22.22
C LEU A 18 15.50 -7.34 23.73
N CYS A 19 16.71 -7.71 24.17
CA CYS A 19 17.14 -7.52 25.56
C CYS A 19 17.34 -6.03 25.89
N GLY A 20 17.86 -5.23 24.94
CA GLY A 20 17.94 -3.77 25.05
C GLY A 20 16.56 -3.10 25.10
N ASP A 21 15.65 -3.49 24.21
CA ASP A 21 14.27 -2.98 24.19
C ASP A 21 13.51 -3.35 25.48
N TRP A 22 13.76 -4.55 26.02
CA TRP A 22 13.24 -4.99 27.33
C TRP A 22 13.81 -4.16 28.49
N ALA A 23 15.10 -3.81 28.47
CA ALA A 23 15.72 -2.96 29.50
C ALA A 23 15.22 -1.50 29.46
N VAL A 24 14.87 -1.00 28.28
CA VAL A 24 14.24 0.32 28.08
C VAL A 24 12.79 0.31 28.59
N LEU A 25 12.05 -0.78 28.36
CA LEU A 25 10.68 -1.00 28.84
C LEU A 25 10.60 -1.23 30.36
N SER A 26 11.53 -1.99 30.95
CA SER A 26 11.52 -2.37 32.37
C SER A 26 11.83 -1.21 33.33
N GLY A 27 12.12 -0.01 32.81
CA GLY A 27 12.25 1.21 33.60
C GLY A 27 13.63 1.42 34.24
N VAL A 28 14.63 0.59 33.90
CA VAL A 28 16.02 0.75 34.36
C VAL A 28 16.62 2.08 33.87
N VAL A 29 16.09 2.64 32.77
CA VAL A 29 16.46 3.96 32.26
C VAL A 29 15.27 4.92 32.27
N ARG A 30 15.44 6.06 32.94
CA ARG A 30 14.44 7.13 33.08
C ARG A 30 14.37 7.98 31.80
N PHE A 31 13.71 7.44 30.78
CA PHE A 31 13.34 8.18 29.57
C PHE A 31 11.82 8.43 29.52
N SER A 32 11.41 9.50 28.84
CA SER A 32 10.00 9.78 28.58
C SER A 32 9.37 8.65 27.74
N LEU A 33 8.07 8.39 27.92
CA LEU A 33 7.32 7.35 27.22
C LEU A 33 7.48 7.46 25.69
N LEU A 34 7.68 8.68 25.18
CA LEU A 34 7.87 9.01 23.77
C LEU A 34 9.27 8.67 23.25
N GLU A 35 10.32 8.87 24.05
CA GLU A 35 11.71 8.53 23.69
C GLU A 35 11.90 7.01 23.64
N LYS A 36 11.21 6.29 24.53
CA LYS A 36 11.18 4.82 24.52
C LYS A 36 10.55 4.27 23.23
N LEU A 37 9.47 4.87 22.76
CA LEU A 37 8.79 4.44 21.52
C LEU A 37 9.60 4.75 20.26
N ILE A 38 10.33 5.88 20.22
CA ILE A 38 11.19 6.23 19.08
C ILE A 38 12.41 5.29 19.01
N LEU A 39 13.02 4.97 20.15
CA LEU A 39 14.15 4.04 20.21
C LEU A 39 13.74 2.64 19.76
N ILE A 40 12.66 2.09 20.34
CA ILE A 40 12.13 0.75 20.00
C ILE A 40 11.63 0.69 18.56
N GLY A 41 10.98 1.76 18.08
CA GLY A 41 10.51 1.86 16.70
C GLY A 41 11.66 1.93 15.70
N GLY A 42 12.70 2.72 16.00
CA GLY A 42 13.89 2.85 15.17
C GLY A 42 14.71 1.56 15.06
N THR A 43 14.92 0.86 16.17
CA THR A 43 15.59 -0.45 16.18
C THR A 43 14.76 -1.52 15.44
N GLY A 44 13.44 -1.53 15.65
CA GLY A 44 12.52 -2.43 14.94
C GLY A 44 12.53 -2.25 13.42
N ILE A 45 12.52 -1.00 12.94
CA ILE A 45 12.59 -0.68 11.50
C ILE A 45 13.95 -1.10 10.92
N GLY A 46 15.06 -0.83 11.61
CA GLY A 46 16.41 -1.25 11.19
C GLY A 46 16.56 -2.77 11.07
N LEU A 47 16.06 -3.52 12.06
CA LEU A 47 16.06 -5.00 12.04
C LEU A 47 15.16 -5.57 10.94
N PHE A 48 14.01 -4.91 10.69
CA PHE A 48 13.12 -5.27 9.60
C PHE A 48 13.79 -5.10 8.22
N PHE A 49 14.48 -3.99 7.97
CA PHE A 49 15.22 -3.79 6.72
C PHE A 49 16.41 -4.74 6.56
N ALA A 50 17.14 -5.05 7.64
CA ALA A 50 18.27 -5.98 7.59
C ALA A 50 17.82 -7.43 7.30
N THR A 51 16.74 -7.88 7.94
CA THR A 51 16.17 -9.21 7.69
C THR A 51 15.45 -9.30 6.34
N TRP A 52 14.76 -8.23 5.93
CA TRP A 52 14.17 -8.10 4.60
C TRP A 52 15.22 -8.13 3.49
N GLY A 53 16.37 -7.47 3.67
CA GLY A 53 17.47 -7.47 2.70
C GLY A 53 18.05 -8.87 2.45
N ILE A 54 18.19 -9.68 3.51
CA ILE A 54 18.70 -11.06 3.40
C ILE A 54 17.62 -12.01 2.88
N LEU A 55 16.36 -11.80 3.27
CA LEU A 55 15.23 -12.55 2.72
C LEU A 55 15.05 -12.27 1.22
N LYS A 56 15.21 -11.02 0.79
CA LYS A 56 15.17 -10.60 -0.63
C LYS A 56 16.34 -11.18 -1.44
N SER A 57 17.52 -11.35 -0.83
CA SER A 57 18.65 -12.08 -1.45
C SER A 57 18.33 -13.56 -1.68
N LYS A 58 17.69 -14.23 -0.71
CA LYS A 58 17.23 -15.63 -0.86
C LYS A 58 16.06 -15.75 -1.85
N GLN A 59 15.18 -14.74 -1.85
CA GLN A 59 14.04 -14.69 -2.75
C GLN A 59 14.49 -14.42 -4.17
N ASN A 60 15.51 -13.58 -4.43
CA ASN A 60 16.04 -13.37 -5.78
C ASN A 60 16.58 -14.67 -6.40
N GLU A 61 17.20 -15.57 -5.61
CA GLU A 61 17.74 -16.85 -6.09
C GLU A 61 16.64 -17.89 -6.42
N VAL A 62 15.46 -17.80 -5.78
CA VAL A 62 14.30 -18.71 -6.03
C VAL A 62 13.26 -18.09 -6.97
N ARG A 63 13.21 -16.75 -7.06
CA ARG A 63 12.18 -15.98 -7.79
C ARG A 63 12.53 -15.67 -9.23
N GLU A 64 13.71 -16.08 -9.71
CA GLU A 64 13.98 -16.20 -11.15
C GLU A 64 13.01 -17.17 -11.86
N ARG A 65 12.13 -17.89 -11.15
CA ARG A 65 11.12 -18.80 -11.74
C ARG A 65 9.66 -18.57 -11.33
N LYS A 66 9.28 -17.36 -10.88
CA LYS A 66 7.86 -16.95 -10.93
C LYS A 66 7.73 -15.68 -11.73
N ILE A 67 7.53 -15.88 -13.04
CA ILE A 67 7.11 -14.89 -14.02
C ILE A 67 5.90 -14.16 -13.42
N PHE A 68 6.00 -12.84 -13.28
CA PHE A 68 4.93 -12.02 -12.74
C PHE A 68 3.97 -11.72 -13.88
N SER A 69 2.75 -12.26 -13.83
CA SER A 69 1.79 -12.07 -14.91
C SER A 69 1.40 -10.59 -15.04
N ILE A 70 1.14 -10.11 -16.26
CA ILE A 70 0.70 -8.72 -16.49
C ILE A 70 -0.56 -8.42 -15.66
N LYS A 71 -1.46 -9.39 -15.51
CA LYS A 71 -2.66 -9.29 -14.68
C LYS A 71 -2.33 -8.98 -13.22
N GLU A 72 -1.37 -9.70 -12.63
CA GLU A 72 -0.95 -9.50 -11.25
C GLU A 72 -0.23 -8.16 -11.07
N LYS A 73 0.56 -7.75 -12.06
CA LYS A 73 1.18 -6.43 -12.11
C LYS A 73 0.15 -5.31 -12.11
N LEU A 74 -0.82 -5.38 -13.00
CA LEU A 74 -1.87 -4.38 -13.10
C LEU A 74 -2.69 -4.32 -11.81
N ASN A 75 -3.09 -5.47 -11.25
CA ASN A 75 -3.80 -5.53 -9.98
C ASN A 75 -3.00 -4.91 -8.82
N GLY A 76 -1.70 -5.23 -8.71
CA GLY A 76 -0.84 -4.67 -7.68
C GLY A 76 -0.73 -3.14 -7.78
N ILE A 77 -0.57 -2.61 -8.99
CA ILE A 77 -0.53 -1.16 -9.24
C ILE A 77 -1.85 -0.52 -8.84
N LEU A 78 -2.99 -1.05 -9.31
CA LEU A 78 -4.31 -0.48 -9.06
C LEU A 78 -4.68 -0.49 -7.57
N VAL A 79 -4.40 -1.58 -6.86
CA VAL A 79 -4.66 -1.68 -5.42
C VAL A 79 -3.79 -0.70 -4.63
N LEU A 80 -2.50 -0.58 -4.96
CA LEU A 80 -1.60 0.37 -4.30
C LEU A 80 -2.00 1.82 -4.59
N SER A 81 -2.38 2.13 -5.83
CA SER A 81 -2.90 3.46 -6.21
C SER A 81 -4.19 3.78 -5.47
N ALA A 82 -5.17 2.86 -5.44
CA ALA A 82 -6.42 3.03 -4.71
C ALA A 82 -6.19 3.22 -3.21
N SER A 83 -5.31 2.41 -2.61
CA SER A 83 -4.92 2.55 -1.21
C SER A 83 -4.28 3.89 -0.92
N SER A 84 -3.41 4.40 -1.80
CA SER A 84 -2.76 5.72 -1.63
C SER A 84 -3.78 6.86 -1.72
N ILE A 85 -4.69 6.81 -2.70
CA ILE A 85 -5.78 7.77 -2.87
C ILE A 85 -6.72 7.72 -1.64
N TYR A 86 -7.01 6.53 -1.14
CA TYR A 86 -7.84 6.35 0.05
C TYR A 86 -7.16 6.92 1.31
N THR A 87 -5.86 6.67 1.51
CA THR A 87 -5.07 7.26 2.60
C THR A 87 -5.11 8.79 2.55
N LEU A 88 -4.97 9.39 1.36
CA LEU A 88 -5.12 10.85 1.18
C LEU A 88 -6.50 11.33 1.58
N GLY A 89 -7.54 10.61 1.17
CA GLY A 89 -8.92 10.95 1.53
C GLY A 89 -9.15 10.93 3.03
N ILE A 90 -8.69 9.89 3.73
CA ILE A 90 -8.75 9.81 5.19
C ILE A 90 -7.95 10.94 5.84
N TRP A 91 -6.75 11.22 5.35
CA TRP A 91 -5.90 12.29 5.89
C TRP A 91 -6.62 13.65 5.82
N LEU A 92 -7.22 13.97 4.66
CA LEU A 92 -7.95 15.23 4.44
C LEU A 92 -9.32 15.29 5.13
N SER A 93 -9.98 14.14 5.34
CA SER A 93 -11.28 14.06 6.02
C SER A 93 -11.17 14.04 7.55
N THR A 94 -10.05 13.60 8.10
CA THR A 94 -9.89 13.48 9.56
C THR A 94 -9.42 14.82 10.13
N PRO A 95 -10.04 15.35 11.20
CA PRO A 95 -9.54 16.55 11.86
C PRO A 95 -8.09 16.39 12.34
N SER A 96 -7.38 17.51 12.47
CA SER A 96 -6.00 17.53 12.97
C SER A 96 -5.92 16.94 14.38
N ALA A 97 -5.07 15.93 14.58
CA ALA A 97 -4.73 15.38 15.89
C ALA A 97 -3.27 15.72 16.27
N GLY A 98 -2.76 16.86 15.78
CA GLY A 98 -1.38 17.30 15.96
C GLY A 98 -0.38 16.64 14.99
N LEU A 99 0.92 16.91 15.21
CA LEU A 99 2.02 16.50 14.33
C LEU A 99 2.12 14.98 14.13
N LEU A 100 1.68 14.18 15.11
CA LEU A 100 1.76 12.72 15.05
C LEU A 100 0.92 12.14 13.90
N LYS A 101 -0.31 12.63 13.71
CA LYS A 101 -1.17 12.21 12.59
C LYS A 101 -0.51 12.49 11.26
N GLU A 102 0.01 13.70 11.10
CA GLU A 102 0.64 14.17 9.86
C GLU A 102 1.86 13.31 9.51
N ILE A 103 2.71 12.98 10.50
CA ILE A 103 3.89 12.13 10.31
C ILE A 103 3.49 10.69 9.96
N VAL A 104 2.51 10.10 10.67
CA VAL A 104 2.06 8.72 10.41
C VAL A 104 1.42 8.60 9.03
N MET A 105 0.56 9.54 8.64
CA MET A 105 -0.07 9.56 7.33
C MET A 105 0.95 9.78 6.22
N ALA A 106 1.89 10.72 6.40
CA ALA A 106 2.96 10.97 5.44
C ALA A 106 3.87 9.75 5.26
N LEU A 107 4.29 9.09 6.34
CA LEU A 107 5.12 7.89 6.28
C LEU A 107 4.38 6.72 5.64
N GLY A 108 3.12 6.49 6.02
CA GLY A 108 2.31 5.42 5.42
C GLY A 108 2.15 5.60 3.91
N LEU A 109 1.91 6.83 3.48
CA LEU A 109 1.76 7.19 2.07
C LEU A 109 3.09 7.11 1.31
N LEU A 110 4.20 7.53 1.92
CA LEU A 110 5.54 7.37 1.37
C LEU A 110 5.85 5.89 1.10
N VAL A 111 5.57 5.01 2.05
CA VAL A 111 5.77 3.56 1.91
C VAL A 111 4.92 3.02 0.76
N GLN A 112 3.64 3.40 0.68
CA GLN A 112 2.74 3.01 -0.42
C GLN A 112 3.30 3.46 -1.78
N LEU A 113 3.81 4.69 -1.89
CA LEU A 113 4.41 5.21 -3.12
C LEU A 113 5.69 4.47 -3.51
N ILE A 114 6.56 4.12 -2.56
CA ILE A 114 7.77 3.32 -2.82
C ILE A 114 7.38 1.96 -3.40
N PHE A 115 6.38 1.29 -2.83
CA PHE A 115 5.88 0.02 -3.38
C PHE A 115 5.25 0.20 -4.76
N LEU A 116 4.52 1.29 -4.99
CA LEU A 116 3.92 1.60 -6.28
C LEU A 116 5.00 1.75 -7.36
N VAL A 117 6.03 2.56 -7.10
CA VAL A 117 7.17 2.73 -8.01
C VAL A 117 7.86 1.39 -8.26
N TYR A 118 8.08 0.60 -7.21
CA TYR A 118 8.66 -0.74 -7.34
C TYR A 118 7.85 -1.65 -8.28
N PHE A 119 6.52 -1.66 -8.14
CA PHE A 119 5.63 -2.46 -8.99
C PHE A 119 5.60 -1.95 -10.44
N ILE A 120 5.61 -0.64 -10.66
CA ILE A 120 5.64 -0.03 -11.99
C ILE A 120 6.95 -0.39 -12.71
N SER A 121 8.09 -0.23 -12.04
CA SER A 121 9.43 -0.46 -12.60
C SER A 121 9.74 -1.94 -12.87
N ARG A 122 9.02 -2.86 -12.22
CA ARG A 122 9.22 -4.30 -12.44
C ARG A 122 8.73 -4.69 -13.83
N LYS A 123 9.60 -5.31 -14.65
CA LYS A 123 9.20 -5.83 -15.96
C LYS A 123 8.21 -7.00 -15.80
N ALA A 124 7.19 -7.05 -16.66
CA ALA A 124 6.35 -8.22 -16.88
C ALA A 124 6.87 -8.90 -18.16
N ASP A 125 7.02 -10.22 -18.13
CA ASP A 125 7.62 -11.01 -19.21
C ASP A 125 6.58 -11.56 -20.19
N GLU A 126 5.30 -11.54 -19.80
CA GLU A 126 4.18 -11.86 -20.68
C GLU A 126 3.88 -10.67 -21.60
N GLN A 127 3.52 -10.94 -22.86
CA GLN A 127 2.91 -9.95 -23.76
C GLN A 127 1.40 -9.90 -23.50
N ALA A 128 0.82 -8.70 -23.57
CA ALA A 128 -0.62 -8.54 -23.41
C ALA A 128 -1.32 -8.96 -24.72
N ASP A 129 -2.18 -9.97 -24.64
CA ASP A 129 -2.98 -10.42 -25.79
C ASP A 129 -4.12 -9.43 -26.10
N GLU A 130 -4.68 -9.50 -27.32
CA GLU A 130 -5.84 -8.68 -27.71
C GLU A 130 -7.02 -8.83 -26.74
N ARG A 131 -7.24 -10.04 -26.22
CA ARG A 131 -8.28 -10.31 -25.22
C ARG A 131 -8.06 -9.55 -23.92
N PHE A 132 -6.80 -9.42 -23.46
CA PHE A 132 -6.46 -8.64 -22.28
C PHE A 132 -6.83 -7.17 -22.48
N TYR A 133 -6.50 -6.60 -23.65
CA TYR A 133 -6.88 -5.22 -23.98
C TYR A 133 -8.40 -5.03 -24.11
N ALA A 134 -9.12 -6.00 -24.67
CA ALA A 134 -10.58 -5.96 -24.74
C ALA A 134 -11.21 -5.98 -23.34
N ASN A 135 -10.73 -6.84 -22.43
CA ASN A 135 -11.19 -6.90 -21.05
C ASN A 135 -10.85 -5.63 -20.27
N LEU A 136 -9.64 -5.11 -20.45
CA LEU A 136 -9.19 -3.84 -19.88
C LEU A 136 -10.08 -2.68 -20.33
N SER A 137 -10.34 -2.58 -21.64
CA SER A 137 -11.20 -1.57 -22.24
C SER A 137 -12.64 -1.67 -21.73
N LYS A 138 -13.20 -2.89 -21.66
CA LYS A 138 -14.54 -3.13 -21.13
C LYS A 138 -14.66 -2.75 -19.65
N ALA A 139 -13.65 -3.09 -18.84
CA ALA A 139 -13.60 -2.66 -17.45
C ALA A 139 -13.51 -1.14 -17.32
N ALA A 140 -12.70 -0.48 -18.16
CA ALA A 140 -12.54 0.97 -18.16
C ALA A 140 -13.85 1.67 -18.56
N MET A 141 -14.53 1.19 -19.61
CA MET A 141 -15.86 1.68 -20.00
C MET A 141 -16.89 1.51 -18.89
N THR A 142 -16.86 0.37 -18.18
CA THR A 142 -17.78 0.12 -17.05
C THR A 142 -17.52 1.10 -15.90
N ALA A 143 -16.26 1.28 -15.53
CA ALA A 143 -15.87 2.24 -14.50
C ALA A 143 -16.26 3.68 -14.88
N PHE A 144 -16.04 4.07 -16.14
CA PHE A 144 -16.42 5.38 -16.66
C PHE A 144 -17.94 5.61 -16.63
N ALA A 145 -18.73 4.64 -17.12
CA ALA A 145 -20.19 4.71 -17.06
C ALA A 145 -20.70 4.80 -15.62
N SER A 146 -20.13 4.01 -14.71
CA SER A 146 -20.50 4.05 -13.28
C SER A 146 -20.19 5.39 -12.63
N SER A 147 -19.07 6.02 -13.02
CA SER A 147 -18.68 7.36 -12.55
C SER A 147 -19.67 8.42 -13.03
N ILE A 148 -20.09 8.38 -14.31
CA ILE A 148 -21.10 9.30 -14.84
C ILE A 148 -22.41 9.19 -14.07
N ILE A 149 -22.91 7.96 -13.87
CA ILE A 149 -24.17 7.74 -13.12
C ILE A 149 -24.04 8.28 -11.70
N PHE A 150 -22.92 8.01 -11.03
CA PHE A 150 -22.66 8.51 -9.68
C PHE A 150 -22.64 10.05 -9.63
N LEU A 151 -21.92 10.70 -10.55
CA LEU A 151 -21.82 12.16 -10.61
C LEU A 151 -23.17 12.82 -10.93
N LEU A 152 -23.94 12.26 -11.87
CA LEU A 152 -25.28 12.76 -12.20
C LEU A 152 -26.23 12.62 -11.00
N THR A 153 -26.19 11.49 -10.30
CA THR A 153 -27.00 11.27 -9.09
C THR A 153 -26.62 12.26 -7.99
N LEU A 154 -25.32 12.48 -7.78
CA LEU A 154 -24.82 13.44 -6.80
C LEU A 154 -25.25 14.87 -7.17
N ALA A 155 -25.11 15.28 -8.43
CA ALA A 155 -25.54 16.59 -8.91
C ALA A 155 -27.05 16.81 -8.72
N PHE A 156 -27.86 15.80 -8.99
CA PHE A 156 -29.30 15.86 -8.75
C PHE A 156 -29.63 16.00 -7.26
N LEU A 157 -28.97 15.22 -6.39
CA LEU A 157 -29.12 15.31 -4.93
C LEU A 157 -28.75 16.69 -4.40
N LEU A 158 -27.64 17.28 -4.88
CA LEU A 158 -27.20 18.64 -4.53
C LEU A 158 -28.22 19.71 -4.93
N THR A 159 -28.99 19.48 -5.99
CA THR A 159 -30.03 20.41 -6.46
C THR A 159 -31.24 20.41 -5.52
N ILE A 160 -31.59 19.24 -4.97
CA ILE A 160 -32.69 19.08 -4.00
C ILE A 160 -32.27 19.57 -2.61
N VAL A 161 -31.07 19.16 -2.17
CA VAL A 161 -30.52 19.46 -0.86
C VAL A 161 -29.69 20.74 -0.94
N LYS A 162 -30.34 21.90 -0.79
CA LYS A 162 -29.66 23.20 -0.73
C LYS A 162 -28.66 23.21 0.44
N GLY A 163 -27.39 23.50 0.15
CA GLY A 163 -26.35 23.70 1.18
C GLY A 163 -25.54 22.46 1.57
N LEU A 164 -25.57 21.37 0.77
CA LEU A 164 -24.74 20.20 1.05
C LEU A 164 -23.26 20.47 0.71
N TYR A 165 -22.46 20.69 1.75
CA TYR A 165 -21.01 20.81 1.64
C TYR A 165 -20.37 19.42 1.60
N ILE A 166 -19.59 19.13 0.55
CA ILE A 166 -18.84 17.87 0.43
C ILE A 166 -17.38 18.15 0.82
N PRO A 167 -16.90 17.63 1.96
CA PRO A 167 -15.50 17.72 2.33
C PRO A 167 -14.60 17.10 1.24
N GLY A 168 -13.50 17.79 0.90
CA GLY A 168 -12.58 17.34 -0.16
C GLY A 168 -12.02 15.93 0.04
N GLY A 169 -11.85 15.46 1.29
CA GLY A 169 -11.40 14.09 1.55
C GLY A 169 -12.37 13.01 1.09
N ILE A 170 -13.68 13.28 1.08
CA ILE A 170 -14.70 12.35 0.57
C ILE A 170 -14.51 12.10 -0.93
N PHE A 171 -14.12 13.13 -1.68
CA PHE A 171 -13.85 13.01 -3.12
C PHE A 171 -12.73 11.98 -3.38
N PHE A 172 -11.63 12.06 -2.62
CA PHE A 172 -10.53 11.09 -2.73
C PHE A 172 -10.97 9.68 -2.31
N ILE A 173 -11.77 9.54 -1.25
CA ILE A 173 -12.30 8.23 -0.84
C ILE A 173 -13.12 7.60 -1.98
N VAL A 174 -14.03 8.35 -2.59
CA VAL A 174 -14.84 7.88 -3.72
C VAL A 174 -13.97 7.53 -4.93
N ALA A 175 -12.95 8.35 -5.24
CA ALA A 175 -12.00 8.05 -6.30
C ALA A 175 -11.25 6.73 -6.06
N GLY A 176 -10.81 6.48 -4.83
CA GLY A 176 -10.17 5.22 -4.45
C GLY A 176 -11.09 4.01 -4.64
N VAL A 177 -12.37 4.14 -4.26
CA VAL A 177 -13.39 3.09 -4.45
C VAL A 177 -13.63 2.81 -5.94
N LEU A 178 -13.70 3.84 -6.78
CA LEU A 178 -13.87 3.68 -8.24
C LEU A 178 -12.68 2.94 -8.88
N VAL A 179 -11.45 3.21 -8.43
CA VAL A 179 -10.25 2.47 -8.90
C VAL A 179 -10.31 1.00 -8.48
N LEU A 180 -10.78 0.69 -7.26
CA LEU A 180 -10.99 -0.70 -6.83
C LEU A 180 -12.11 -1.39 -7.62
N LEU A 181 -13.20 -0.69 -7.91
CA LEU A 181 -14.30 -1.22 -8.72
C LEU A 181 -13.83 -1.55 -10.14
N PHE A 182 -13.07 -0.64 -10.76
CA PHE A 182 -12.42 -0.90 -12.05
C PHE A 182 -11.56 -2.17 -11.99
N ASN A 183 -10.68 -2.27 -10.99
CA ASN A 183 -9.82 -3.44 -10.81
C ASN A 183 -10.62 -4.72 -10.61
N PHE A 184 -11.68 -4.68 -9.80
CA PHE A 184 -12.56 -5.82 -9.55
C PHE A 184 -13.26 -6.29 -10.83
N VAL A 185 -13.86 -5.36 -11.59
CA VAL A 185 -14.52 -5.67 -12.87
C VAL A 185 -13.53 -6.24 -13.86
N PHE A 186 -12.33 -5.66 -13.96
CA PHE A 186 -11.26 -6.17 -14.81
C PHE A 186 -10.87 -7.60 -14.44
N MET A 187 -10.56 -7.86 -13.17
CA MET A 187 -10.15 -9.19 -12.70
C MET A 187 -11.26 -10.24 -12.90
N TYR A 188 -12.51 -9.84 -12.72
CA TYR A 188 -13.68 -10.69 -12.97
C TYR A 188 -13.83 -11.05 -14.46
N LEU A 189 -13.75 -10.07 -15.36
CA LEU A 189 -13.81 -10.32 -16.81
C LEU A 189 -12.65 -11.21 -17.28
N GLU A 190 -11.45 -10.94 -16.76
CA GLU A 190 -10.26 -11.71 -17.09
C GLU A 190 -10.36 -13.16 -16.61
N SER A 191 -11.01 -13.40 -15.46
CA SER A 191 -11.23 -14.75 -14.92
C SER A 191 -12.26 -15.59 -15.69
N ARG A 192 -13.11 -14.97 -16.52
CA ARG A 192 -14.25 -15.63 -17.18
C ARG A 192 -14.01 -16.14 -18.60
N GLY A 193 -12.91 -15.76 -19.25
CA GLY A 193 -12.65 -16.22 -20.62
C GLY A 193 -11.56 -17.29 -20.72
N THR A 194 -11.28 -18.01 -19.64
CA THR A 194 -10.73 -19.38 -19.74
C THR A 194 -11.78 -20.31 -20.30
#